data_AF-A0A2V8NNF4-F1
#
_entry.id   AF-A0A2V8NNF4-F1
#
_cell.length_a   1.000
_cell.length_b   1.000
_cell.length_c   1.000
_cell.angle_alpha   90.00
_cell.angle_beta   90.00
_cell.angle_gamma   90.00
#
_symmetry.space_group_name_H-M   'P 1'
#
loop_
_entity.id
_entity.type
_entity.pdbx_description
1 polymer ?
#
loop_
_entity_poly.entity_id
_entity_poly.type
_entity_poly.pdbx_seq_one_letter_code
_entity_poly.pdbx_strand_id
1 'polypeptide(L)'
;MKKVTLILLMTFVSSLSVIAQTAKTRRPALPSDISAIAGQDSDSLLKNPVITARMKRLLGDKYDSFMESFETLNPVTKEGNFLFSSGCLIHACTHLESAIAVDLVSRTIYLSIFRQDEKTRYFNEGGAATPKVIRDWANRLRRINQTNSSESMRSLAAPNIAAALDETSGHKRLHSLASVRGFIGGEAHDSYVVHARRGQLLMLRLYWQREGDNRASLAVSKSPDFYSGEQARFGAEYDKGQRWVGRIPETRDYYIYVVAHPSAHYTLKISVR
;
A
#
# COMPACT_ATOMS: atom_id res chain seq x y z
N MET A 1 37.02 49.68 55.05
CA MET A 1 38.28 49.57 54.27
C MET A 1 37.99 48.61 53.11
N LYS A 2 37.53 49.07 51.93
CA LYS A 2 38.27 49.54 50.73
C LYS A 2 39.43 48.63 50.28
N LYS A 3 39.21 47.97 49.12
CA LYS A 3 40.08 47.61 47.96
C LYS A 3 39.31 46.50 47.22
N VAL A 4 38.62 46.66 46.07
CA VAL A 4 38.81 47.35 44.77
C VAL A 4 40.10 46.95 44.06
N THR A 5 39.98 46.00 43.12
CA THR A 5 40.87 45.74 41.96
C THR A 5 40.02 44.93 40.95
N LEU A 6 39.33 45.54 40.00
CA LEU A 6 39.75 46.06 38.68
C LEU A 6 40.37 45.02 37.73
N ILE A 7 39.49 44.36 36.96
CA ILE A 7 39.47 44.13 35.49
C ILE A 7 40.83 43.94 34.78
N LEU A 8 41.01 42.79 34.11
CA LEU A 8 41.63 42.78 32.79
C LEU A 8 40.86 41.86 31.82
N LEU A 9 40.39 42.53 30.78
CA LEU A 9 39.76 42.08 29.55
C LEU A 9 40.74 41.22 28.72
N MET A 10 40.33 40.03 28.28
CA MET A 10 40.89 39.44 27.07
C MET A 10 39.77 38.90 26.19
N THR A 11 39.26 39.81 25.36
CA THR A 11 38.42 39.51 24.20
C THR A 11 39.27 38.86 23.13
N PHE A 12 39.26 37.52 23.05
CA PHE A 12 39.76 36.81 21.89
C PHE A 12 38.61 36.69 20.88
N VAL A 13 38.47 37.73 20.04
CA VAL A 13 37.62 37.68 18.84
C VAL A 13 38.40 36.89 17.78
N SER A 14 38.25 35.56 17.80
CA SER A 14 38.68 34.71 16.70
C SER A 14 37.64 34.80 15.59
N SER A 15 37.91 35.70 14.64
CA SER A 15 37.37 35.73 13.29
C SER A 15 37.77 34.46 12.53
N LEU A 16 37.07 33.35 12.79
CA LEU A 16 37.03 32.21 11.86
C LEU A 16 35.88 32.43 10.89
N SER A 17 36.27 33.06 9.78
CA SER A 17 35.72 32.99 8.43
C SER A 17 34.41 32.22 8.26
N VAL A 18 33.39 33.02 8.07
CA VAL A 18 32.18 32.78 7.29
C VAL A 18 32.53 32.11 5.94
N ILE A 19 32.53 30.78 5.88
CA ILE A 19 32.34 29.99 4.62
C ILE A 19 31.18 28.99 4.78
N ALA A 20 30.49 28.96 5.92
CA ALA A 20 29.34 28.09 6.17
C ALA A 20 27.99 28.60 5.59
N GLN A 21 28.03 29.48 4.58
CA GLN A 21 26.87 29.97 3.84
C GLN A 21 27.28 30.00 2.36
N THR A 22 27.07 28.98 1.54
CA THR A 22 25.77 28.61 0.98
C THR A 22 26.01 27.47 0.00
N ALA A 23 26.36 26.28 0.49
CA ALA A 23 26.03 25.06 -0.27
C ALA A 23 24.52 24.82 -0.12
N LYS A 24 23.72 25.81 -0.56
CA LYS A 24 22.30 25.63 -0.88
C LYS A 24 22.31 24.69 -2.08
N THR A 25 22.39 23.40 -1.78
CA THR A 25 22.70 22.30 -2.68
C THR A 25 21.91 22.50 -3.97
N ARG A 26 22.61 22.85 -5.05
CA ARG A 26 21.98 23.23 -6.32
C ARG A 26 21.19 22.01 -6.78
N ARG A 27 19.86 22.13 -6.75
CA ARG A 27 18.96 21.05 -7.15
C ARG A 27 19.20 20.74 -8.64
N PRO A 28 19.41 19.46 -9.01
CA PRO A 28 19.53 19.07 -10.41
C PRO A 28 18.33 19.59 -11.23
N ALA A 29 18.61 20.25 -12.35
CA ALA A 29 17.59 20.79 -13.23
C ALA A 29 16.85 19.65 -13.95
N LEU A 30 15.51 19.74 -14.03
CA LEU A 30 14.74 18.78 -14.84
C LEU A 30 15.07 18.92 -16.33
N PRO A 31 14.93 17.83 -17.11
CA PRO A 31 14.93 17.92 -18.56
C PRO A 31 13.96 19.00 -19.06
N SER A 32 14.40 19.79 -20.05
CA SER A 32 13.59 20.89 -20.59
C SER A 32 12.26 20.40 -21.18
N ASP A 33 12.28 19.20 -21.75
CA ASP A 33 11.22 18.47 -22.43
C ASP A 33 10.40 17.53 -21.52
N ILE A 34 10.54 17.63 -20.20
CA ILE A 34 9.89 16.69 -19.26
C ILE A 34 8.38 16.55 -19.48
N SER A 35 7.69 17.56 -20.01
CA SER A 35 6.26 17.48 -20.35
C SER A 35 5.91 16.45 -21.41
N ALA A 36 6.87 16.02 -22.24
CA ALA A 36 6.67 15.05 -23.31
C ALA A 36 6.39 13.63 -22.79
N ILE A 37 6.63 13.36 -21.51
CA ILE A 37 6.39 12.03 -20.92
C ILE A 37 4.92 11.80 -20.53
N ALA A 38 4.05 12.81 -20.67
CA ALA A 38 2.63 12.62 -20.45
C ALA A 38 2.07 11.54 -21.39
N GLY A 39 1.29 10.61 -20.83
CA GLY A 39 0.75 9.44 -21.52
C GLY A 39 1.69 8.24 -21.57
N GLN A 40 2.95 8.37 -21.13
CA GLN A 40 3.89 7.25 -21.03
C GLN A 40 3.73 6.50 -19.71
N ASP A 41 4.36 5.34 -19.60
CA ASP A 41 4.44 4.60 -18.35
C ASP A 41 5.19 5.39 -17.25
N SER A 42 4.80 5.16 -15.99
CA SER A 42 5.44 5.75 -14.80
C SER A 42 6.95 5.61 -14.75
N ASP A 43 7.51 4.52 -15.31
CA ASP A 43 8.95 4.31 -15.40
C ASP A 43 9.67 5.50 -16.05
N SER A 44 9.04 6.14 -17.04
CA SER A 44 9.58 7.31 -17.74
C SER A 44 9.85 8.48 -16.79
N LEU A 45 9.12 8.54 -15.67
CA LEU A 45 9.26 9.52 -14.62
C LEU A 45 10.17 8.98 -13.49
N LEU A 46 9.91 7.76 -13.01
CA LEU A 46 10.57 7.17 -11.83
C LEU A 46 12.02 6.77 -12.07
N LYS A 47 12.36 6.31 -13.27
CA LYS A 47 13.72 5.89 -13.69
C LYS A 47 14.50 7.02 -14.35
N ASN A 48 13.91 8.20 -14.52
CA ASN A 48 14.64 9.36 -15.01
C ASN A 48 15.73 9.75 -13.99
N PRO A 49 17.03 9.76 -14.36
CA PRO A 49 18.13 9.85 -13.41
C PRO A 49 18.11 11.13 -12.58
N VAL A 50 17.66 12.25 -13.15
CA VAL A 50 17.54 13.53 -12.45
C VAL A 50 16.42 13.49 -11.42
N ILE A 51 15.27 12.93 -11.80
CA ILE A 51 14.11 12.78 -10.91
C ILE A 51 14.44 11.79 -9.79
N THR A 52 15.01 10.63 -10.13
CA THR A 52 15.48 9.62 -9.17
C THR A 52 16.43 10.23 -8.13
N ALA A 53 17.42 11.02 -8.56
CA ALA A 53 18.37 11.65 -7.64
C ALA A 53 17.68 12.63 -6.67
N ARG A 54 16.64 13.33 -7.14
CA ARG A 54 15.86 14.27 -6.33
C ARG A 54 14.92 13.55 -5.37
N MET A 55 14.28 12.47 -5.82
CA MET A 55 13.47 11.60 -4.97
C MET A 55 14.29 10.98 -3.84
N LYS A 56 15.47 10.42 -4.14
CA LYS A 56 16.39 9.88 -3.13
C LYS A 56 16.75 10.92 -2.08
N ARG A 57 17.00 12.17 -2.50
CA ARG A 57 17.27 13.28 -1.58
C ARG A 57 16.08 13.63 -0.69
N LEU A 58 14.86 13.60 -1.25
CA LEU A 58 13.63 13.96 -0.51
C LEU A 58 13.20 12.88 0.48
N LEU A 59 13.28 11.62 0.05
CA LEU A 59 12.76 10.48 0.79
C LEU A 59 13.80 9.92 1.75
N GLY A 60 15.10 10.10 1.46
CA GLY A 60 16.18 9.53 2.26
C GLY A 60 16.04 8.01 2.37
N ASP A 61 15.95 7.53 3.61
CA ASP A 61 15.76 6.12 3.97
C ASP A 61 14.43 5.52 3.48
N LYS A 62 13.48 6.35 3.01
CA LYS A 62 12.14 5.92 2.56
C LYS A 62 12.05 5.72 1.07
N TYR A 63 13.15 5.95 0.34
CA TYR A 63 13.17 5.82 -1.11
C TYR A 63 12.79 4.41 -1.54
N ASP A 64 13.36 3.38 -0.92
CA ASP A 64 13.11 2.00 -1.32
C ASP A 64 11.65 1.59 -1.08
N SER A 65 11.10 1.89 0.11
CA SER A 65 9.68 1.64 0.41
C SER A 65 8.72 2.43 -0.49
N PHE A 66 9.09 3.65 -0.90
CA PHE A 66 8.33 4.40 -1.90
C PHE A 66 8.33 3.69 -3.25
N MET A 67 9.49 3.21 -3.72
CA MET A 67 9.61 2.51 -5.00
C MET A 67 8.86 1.17 -4.99
N GLU A 68 8.87 0.47 -3.86
CA GLU A 68 8.10 -0.77 -3.64
C GLU A 68 6.60 -0.56 -3.83
N SER A 69 6.08 0.61 -3.41
CA SER A 69 4.67 0.96 -3.64
C SER A 69 4.34 1.39 -5.08
N PHE A 70 5.28 1.27 -6.02
CA PHE A 70 5.09 1.51 -7.45
C PHE A 70 5.27 0.22 -8.27
N GLU A 71 4.98 -0.96 -7.71
CA GLU A 71 5.02 -2.19 -8.51
C GLU A 71 3.90 -2.26 -9.54
N THR A 72 2.71 -1.77 -9.22
CA THR A 72 1.62 -1.54 -10.20
C THR A 72 1.69 -0.09 -10.70
N LEU A 73 2.16 0.09 -11.93
CA LEU A 73 2.39 1.40 -12.54
C LEU A 73 1.12 1.91 -13.23
N ASN A 74 0.70 3.15 -12.90
CA ASN A 74 -0.27 3.87 -13.72
C ASN A 74 0.46 4.73 -14.78
N PRO A 75 -0.14 5.03 -15.93
CA PRO A 75 0.42 5.98 -16.88
C PRO A 75 0.58 7.38 -16.25
N VAL A 76 1.59 8.11 -16.68
CA VAL A 76 1.79 9.52 -16.30
C VAL A 76 0.70 10.36 -16.94
N THR A 77 -0.08 11.09 -16.14
CA THR A 77 -1.11 12.01 -16.64
C THR A 77 -0.66 13.47 -16.53
N LYS A 78 -1.26 14.35 -17.34
CA LYS A 78 -1.08 15.79 -17.22
C LYS A 78 -2.33 16.39 -16.56
N GLU A 79 -2.16 16.87 -15.33
CA GLU A 79 -3.21 17.45 -14.49
C GLU A 79 -2.95 18.96 -14.33
N GLY A 80 -3.46 19.74 -15.27
CA GLY A 80 -3.14 21.17 -15.39
C GLY A 80 -1.64 21.39 -15.64
N ASN A 81 -0.95 22.00 -14.67
CA ASN A 81 0.49 22.25 -14.73
C ASN A 81 1.33 21.12 -14.11
N PHE A 82 0.73 20.00 -13.72
CA PHE A 82 1.44 18.89 -13.11
C PHE A 82 1.53 17.71 -14.07
N LEU A 83 2.69 17.06 -14.11
CA LEU A 83 2.75 15.64 -14.45
C LEU A 83 2.46 14.86 -13.18
N PHE A 84 1.54 13.92 -13.22
CA PHE A 84 1.12 13.14 -12.07
C PHE A 84 1.22 11.66 -12.39
N SER A 85 1.69 10.88 -11.43
CA SER A 85 1.52 9.44 -11.44
C SER A 85 1.37 8.89 -10.03
N SER A 86 0.73 7.73 -9.94
CA SER A 86 0.59 6.97 -8.71
C SER A 86 0.80 5.49 -8.97
N GLY A 87 1.14 4.75 -7.92
CA GLY A 87 1.24 3.31 -7.95
C GLY A 87 0.79 2.71 -6.62
N CYS A 88 0.58 1.40 -6.66
CA CYS A 88 0.41 0.58 -5.47
C CYS A 88 1.43 -0.56 -5.44
N LEU A 89 1.68 -1.07 -4.24
CA LEU A 89 2.32 -2.37 -4.06
C LEU A 89 1.40 -3.46 -4.65
N ILE A 90 1.97 -4.43 -5.36
CA ILE A 90 1.18 -5.53 -5.93
C ILE A 90 0.40 -6.22 -4.80
N HIS A 91 -0.89 -6.47 -5.06
CA HIS A 91 -1.87 -7.04 -4.12
C HIS A 91 -2.28 -6.16 -2.92
N ALA A 92 -1.66 -4.99 -2.71
CA ALA A 92 -1.97 -4.08 -1.60
C ALA A 92 -2.48 -2.70 -2.08
N CYS A 93 -3.06 -2.65 -3.28
CA CYS A 93 -3.72 -1.44 -3.77
C CYS A 93 -4.80 -1.01 -2.79
N THR A 94 -4.97 0.30 -2.61
CA THR A 94 -5.75 0.96 -1.54
C THR A 94 -5.19 0.87 -0.12
N HIS A 95 -4.26 -0.04 0.18
CA HIS A 95 -3.62 -0.15 1.50
C HIS A 95 -2.30 0.61 1.58
N LEU A 96 -1.43 0.42 0.59
CA LEU A 96 -0.15 1.10 0.46
C LEU A 96 0.00 1.62 -0.97
N GLU A 97 -0.13 2.93 -1.11
CA GLU A 97 0.01 3.60 -2.40
C GLU A 97 0.98 4.77 -2.29
N SER A 98 1.65 5.08 -3.38
CA SER A 98 2.44 6.29 -3.49
C SER A 98 2.06 7.10 -4.72
N ALA A 99 2.33 8.39 -4.65
CA ALA A 99 2.16 9.28 -5.78
C ALA A 99 3.33 10.24 -5.92
N ILE A 100 3.54 10.67 -7.15
CA ILE A 100 4.52 11.66 -7.56
C ILE A 100 3.83 12.70 -8.44
N ALA A 101 4.09 13.98 -8.15
CA ALA A 101 3.72 15.08 -9.01
C ALA A 101 4.92 15.96 -9.32
N VAL A 102 5.03 16.40 -10.57
CA VAL A 102 6.05 17.34 -11.03
C VAL A 102 5.36 18.59 -11.55
N ASP A 103 5.53 19.72 -10.89
CA ASP A 103 5.06 21.01 -11.38
C ASP A 103 5.94 21.44 -12.56
N LEU A 104 5.32 21.61 -13.72
CA LEU A 104 6.00 22.00 -14.96
C LEU A 104 6.47 23.46 -14.95
N VAL A 105 5.88 24.32 -14.11
CA VAL A 105 6.23 25.74 -13.99
C VAL A 105 7.37 25.91 -13.01
N SER A 106 7.18 25.51 -11.74
CA SER A 106 8.21 25.64 -10.71
C SER A 106 9.29 24.55 -10.78
N ARG A 107 9.11 23.56 -11.66
CA ARG A 107 9.95 22.38 -11.84
C ARG A 107 10.05 21.50 -10.59
N THR A 108 9.18 21.71 -9.59
CA THR A 108 9.20 21.12 -8.23
C THR A 108 8.59 19.73 -8.20
N ILE A 109 9.23 18.82 -7.47
CA ILE A 109 8.77 17.46 -7.22
C ILE A 109 8.05 17.42 -5.87
N TYR A 110 6.90 16.74 -5.89
CA TYR A 110 6.07 16.45 -4.75
C TYR A 110 5.84 14.94 -4.71
N LEU A 111 5.99 14.34 -3.54
CA LEU A 111 5.81 12.91 -3.33
C LEU A 111 4.87 12.69 -2.16
N SER A 112 4.15 11.59 -2.20
CA SER A 112 3.32 11.18 -1.09
C SER A 112 3.28 9.67 -0.92
N ILE A 113 3.22 9.25 0.33
CA ILE A 113 2.99 7.85 0.72
C ILE A 113 1.67 7.81 1.49
N PHE A 114 0.75 6.99 1.01
CA PHE A 114 -0.52 6.68 1.63
C PHE A 114 -0.46 5.29 2.26
N ARG A 115 -0.90 5.20 3.52
CA ARG A 115 -1.10 3.95 4.26
C ARG A 115 -2.47 3.99 4.90
N GLN A 116 -3.30 2.95 4.75
CA GLN A 116 -4.70 2.96 5.20
C GLN A 116 -4.87 3.28 6.69
N ASP A 117 -3.97 2.88 7.56
CA ASP A 117 -4.04 3.09 9.01
C ASP A 117 -3.29 4.34 9.49
N GLU A 118 -2.58 5.03 8.60
CA GLU A 118 -1.77 6.20 8.94
C GLU A 118 -2.23 7.48 8.25
N LYS A 119 -1.78 8.62 8.78
CA LYS A 119 -1.89 9.90 8.07
C LYS A 119 -0.98 9.87 6.84
N THR A 120 -1.52 10.31 5.69
CA THR A 120 -0.73 10.47 4.46
C THR A 120 0.49 11.33 4.71
N ARG A 121 1.65 10.85 4.29
CA ARG A 121 2.93 11.55 4.41
C ARG A 121 3.25 12.26 3.11
N TYR A 122 3.75 13.48 3.21
CA TYR A 122 4.09 14.31 2.06
C TYR A 122 5.57 14.69 2.11
N PHE A 123 6.24 14.62 0.97
CA PHE A 123 7.65 14.96 0.80
C PHE A 123 7.77 15.92 -0.37
N ASN A 124 7.77 17.21 -0.05
CA ASN A 124 7.73 18.28 -1.04
C ASN A 124 9.06 19.01 -1.07
N GLU A 125 9.62 19.22 -2.25
CA GLU A 125 10.86 19.99 -2.36
C GLU A 125 10.72 21.41 -1.87
N GLY A 126 11.77 21.89 -1.18
CA GLY A 126 11.81 23.24 -0.64
C GLY A 126 10.75 23.53 0.41
N GLY A 127 10.09 22.52 0.98
CA GLY A 127 8.99 22.70 1.93
C GLY A 127 7.73 23.29 1.28
N ALA A 128 7.59 23.19 -0.04
CA ALA A 128 6.42 23.69 -0.74
C ALA A 128 5.13 23.01 -0.23
N ALA A 129 4.01 23.74 -0.30
CA ALA A 129 2.71 23.17 0.03
C ALA A 129 2.35 22.04 -0.94
N THR A 130 1.78 20.94 -0.43
CA THR A 130 1.34 19.80 -1.25
C THR A 130 0.28 20.26 -2.26
N PRO A 131 0.42 20.00 -3.56
CA PRO A 131 -0.53 20.45 -4.58
C PRO A 131 -1.88 19.74 -4.47
N LYS A 132 -2.92 20.37 -5.04
CA LYS A 132 -4.29 19.83 -5.03
C LYS A 132 -4.38 18.43 -5.62
N VAL A 133 -3.66 18.14 -6.72
CA VAL A 133 -3.67 16.82 -7.38
C VAL A 133 -3.30 15.68 -6.42
N ILE A 134 -2.26 15.86 -5.59
CA ILE A 134 -1.84 14.86 -4.59
C ILE A 134 -2.85 14.79 -3.43
N ARG A 135 -3.36 15.93 -2.94
CA ARG A 135 -4.34 15.93 -1.84
C ARG A 135 -5.63 15.24 -2.26
N ASP A 136 -6.10 15.48 -3.48
CA ASP A 136 -7.32 14.89 -4.02
C ASP A 136 -7.17 13.37 -4.20
N TRP A 137 -6.00 12.92 -4.69
CA TRP A 137 -5.63 11.51 -4.76
C TRP A 137 -5.69 10.85 -3.36
N ALA A 138 -4.99 11.41 -2.37
CA ALA A 138 -4.97 10.87 -1.01
C ALA A 138 -6.36 10.84 -0.37
N ASN A 139 -7.16 11.89 -0.58
CA ASN A 139 -8.54 11.97 -0.09
C ASN A 139 -9.45 10.95 -0.77
N ARG A 140 -9.22 10.63 -2.05
CA ARG A 140 -9.95 9.57 -2.76
C ARG A 140 -9.68 8.21 -2.13
N LEU A 141 -8.41 7.87 -1.87
CA LEU A 141 -8.03 6.62 -1.20
C LEU A 141 -8.62 6.51 0.21
N ARG A 142 -8.63 7.61 0.96
CA ARG A 142 -9.31 7.67 2.27
C ARG A 142 -10.78 7.27 2.16
N ARG A 143 -11.51 7.84 1.20
CA ARG A 143 -12.94 7.54 1.01
C ARG A 143 -13.18 6.09 0.63
N ILE A 144 -12.39 5.55 -0.32
CA ILE A 144 -12.50 4.14 -0.73
C ILE A 144 -12.35 3.23 0.48
N ASN A 145 -11.32 3.45 1.31
CA ASN A 145 -11.09 2.67 2.51
C ASN A 145 -12.19 2.79 3.57
N GLN A 146 -12.79 3.98 3.72
CA GLN A 146 -13.92 4.18 4.63
C GLN A 146 -15.18 3.47 4.14
N THR A 147 -15.49 3.55 2.84
CA THR A 147 -16.65 2.87 2.25
C THR A 147 -16.54 1.36 2.43
N ASN A 148 -15.39 0.78 2.08
CA ASN A 148 -15.14 -0.66 2.23
C ASN A 148 -15.27 -1.13 3.70
N SER A 149 -14.84 -0.31 4.65
CA SER A 149 -14.98 -0.61 6.09
C SER A 149 -16.42 -0.52 6.59
N SER A 150 -17.25 0.34 5.98
CA SER A 150 -18.65 0.50 6.38
C SER A 150 -19.57 -0.58 5.80
N GLU A 151 -19.28 -1.06 4.59
CA GLU A 151 -20.01 -2.16 3.95
C GLU A 151 -19.73 -3.50 4.63
N SER A 152 -18.48 -3.74 5.02
CA SER A 152 -18.13 -4.93 5.81
C SER A 152 -18.86 -4.95 7.15
N MET A 153 -18.99 -3.82 7.85
CA MET A 153 -19.77 -3.72 9.09
C MET A 153 -21.29 -3.85 8.85
N ARG A 154 -21.85 -3.33 7.75
CA ARG A 154 -23.28 -3.48 7.45
C ARG A 154 -23.66 -4.92 7.06
N SER A 155 -22.76 -5.67 6.44
CA SER A 155 -22.95 -7.10 6.17
C SER A 155 -22.99 -7.96 7.45
N LEU A 156 -22.46 -7.46 8.58
CA LEU A 156 -22.45 -8.17 9.87
C LEU A 156 -23.73 -7.94 10.69
N ALA A 157 -24.61 -7.03 10.27
CA ALA A 157 -25.85 -6.70 10.97
C ALA A 157 -27.07 -7.53 10.53
N ALA A 158 -26.86 -8.76 10.04
CA ALA A 158 -27.94 -9.73 9.90
C ALA A 158 -28.15 -10.46 11.25
N PRO A 159 -29.38 -10.56 11.77
CA PRO A 159 -29.60 -11.21 13.07
C PRO A 159 -29.50 -12.72 12.91
N ASN A 160 -28.54 -13.31 13.62
CA ASN A 160 -28.46 -14.67 14.18
C ASN A 160 -27.10 -15.32 13.93
N ILE A 161 -26.21 -15.23 14.93
CA ILE A 161 -25.65 -16.33 15.71
C ILE A 161 -24.61 -15.70 16.64
N ALA A 162 -24.86 -15.81 17.95
CA ALA A 162 -23.91 -15.44 18.98
C ALA A 162 -22.71 -16.40 18.96
N ALA A 163 -21.53 -15.86 18.63
CA ALA A 163 -20.25 -16.39 19.08
C ALA A 163 -19.25 -15.22 19.10
N ALA A 164 -18.64 -15.00 20.26
CA ALA A 164 -17.74 -13.89 20.56
C ALA A 164 -16.58 -13.77 19.55
N LEU A 165 -16.41 -12.57 19.01
CA LEU A 165 -15.30 -12.19 18.13
C LEU A 165 -14.31 -11.34 18.95
N ASP A 166 -13.08 -11.83 19.05
CA ASP A 166 -11.92 -11.09 19.53
C ASP A 166 -11.26 -10.43 18.31
N GLU A 167 -11.12 -9.10 18.35
CA GLU A 167 -10.77 -8.24 17.21
C GLU A 167 -9.28 -7.89 17.19
N THR A 168 -8.52 -8.56 16.34
CA THR A 168 -7.30 -8.01 15.71
C THR A 168 -7.20 -8.60 14.29
N SER A 169 -7.33 -7.76 13.25
CA SER A 169 -7.36 -8.13 11.82
C SER A 169 -8.07 -9.48 11.55
N GLY A 170 -9.36 -9.55 11.93
CA GLY A 170 -10.02 -10.80 12.28
C GLY A 170 -10.18 -11.78 11.13
N HIS A 171 -9.22 -12.71 10.97
CA HIS A 171 -9.43 -13.92 10.19
C HIS A 171 -10.67 -14.64 10.70
N LYS A 172 -11.67 -14.85 9.84
CA LYS A 172 -12.89 -15.55 10.27
C LYS A 172 -12.60 -17.04 10.39
N ARG A 173 -12.69 -17.57 11.61
CA ARG A 173 -12.50 -19.00 11.86
C ARG A 173 -13.69 -19.80 11.33
N LEU A 174 -13.39 -20.83 10.54
CA LEU A 174 -14.39 -21.70 9.92
C LEU A 174 -14.28 -23.13 10.44
N HIS A 175 -15.43 -23.78 10.57
CA HIS A 175 -15.51 -25.20 10.91
C HIS A 175 -15.18 -26.10 9.71
N SER A 176 -15.00 -27.40 9.98
CA SER A 176 -14.62 -28.40 8.98
C SER A 176 -15.57 -28.50 7.78
N LEU A 177 -16.83 -28.09 7.93
CA LEU A 177 -17.75 -27.89 6.83
C LEU A 177 -18.39 -26.51 6.98
N ALA A 178 -18.13 -25.62 6.02
CA ALA A 178 -18.63 -24.26 6.05
C ALA A 178 -18.99 -23.75 4.66
N SER A 179 -20.01 -22.88 4.60
CA SER A 179 -20.36 -22.10 3.42
C SER A 179 -20.46 -20.64 3.85
N VAL A 180 -19.64 -19.78 3.28
CA VAL A 180 -19.61 -18.34 3.59
C VAL A 180 -19.91 -17.55 2.33
N ARG A 181 -20.58 -16.42 2.48
CA ARG A 181 -20.83 -15.45 1.41
C ARG A 181 -20.18 -14.14 1.80
N GLY A 182 -19.71 -13.39 0.81
CA GLY A 182 -19.10 -12.10 1.01
C GLY A 182 -19.13 -11.24 -0.25
N PHE A 183 -18.68 -10.01 -0.09
CA PHE A 183 -18.43 -9.08 -1.19
C PHE A 183 -17.07 -8.45 -0.97
N ILE A 184 -16.26 -8.44 -2.03
CA ILE A 184 -14.95 -7.79 -2.05
C ILE A 184 -15.00 -6.73 -3.15
N GLY A 185 -14.55 -5.52 -2.86
CA GLY A 185 -14.41 -4.44 -3.85
C GLY A 185 -13.04 -3.78 -3.79
N GLY A 186 -12.57 -3.26 -4.92
CA GLY A 186 -11.35 -2.45 -5.01
C GLY A 186 -10.03 -3.23 -4.90
N GLU A 187 -9.91 -4.37 -5.59
CA GLU A 187 -8.71 -5.24 -5.52
C GLU A 187 -8.30 -5.66 -4.11
N ALA A 188 -9.30 -5.93 -3.26
CA ALA A 188 -9.12 -6.38 -1.89
C ALA A 188 -9.18 -7.91 -1.77
N HIS A 189 -9.09 -8.40 -0.53
CA HIS A 189 -9.25 -9.80 -0.20
C HIS A 189 -10.01 -10.00 1.12
N ASP A 190 -10.71 -11.12 1.24
CA ASP A 190 -11.21 -11.63 2.51
C ASP A 190 -10.33 -12.79 2.98
N SER A 191 -10.21 -12.95 4.31
CA SER A 191 -9.38 -13.99 4.91
C SER A 191 -10.13 -14.87 5.91
N TYR A 192 -9.83 -16.16 5.85
CA TYR A 192 -10.45 -17.19 6.65
C TYR A 192 -9.39 -18.08 7.27
N VAL A 193 -9.66 -18.63 8.45
CA VAL A 193 -8.78 -19.61 9.10
C VAL A 193 -9.51 -20.92 9.34
N VAL A 194 -8.86 -22.02 8.99
CA VAL A 194 -9.37 -23.37 9.28
C VAL A 194 -8.30 -24.16 10.00
N HIS A 195 -8.69 -24.80 11.11
CA HIS A 195 -7.83 -25.77 11.78
C HIS A 195 -7.97 -27.11 11.08
N ALA A 196 -6.86 -27.68 10.61
CA ALA A 196 -6.87 -28.98 9.93
C ALA A 196 -5.76 -29.88 10.48
N ARG A 197 -6.05 -31.19 10.52
CA ARG A 197 -5.12 -32.22 11.00
C ARG A 197 -4.35 -32.84 9.85
N ARG A 198 -3.12 -33.26 10.13
CA ARG A 198 -2.28 -34.02 9.19
C ARG A 198 -3.07 -35.18 8.59
N GLY A 199 -2.96 -35.34 7.28
CA GLY A 199 -3.61 -36.39 6.50
C GLY A 199 -5.01 -36.06 6.02
N GLN A 200 -5.70 -35.06 6.59
CA GLN A 200 -7.03 -34.65 6.14
C GLN A 200 -6.98 -34.07 4.72
N LEU A 201 -8.07 -34.21 3.99
CA LEU A 201 -8.29 -33.59 2.70
C LEU A 201 -9.00 -32.25 2.90
N LEU A 202 -8.33 -31.17 2.50
CA LEU A 202 -8.93 -29.83 2.42
C LEU A 202 -9.41 -29.60 0.99
N MET A 203 -10.70 -29.25 0.86
CA MET A 203 -11.34 -28.93 -0.41
C MET A 203 -12.01 -27.56 -0.31
N LEU A 204 -11.65 -26.69 -1.24
CA LEU A 204 -12.20 -25.35 -1.37
C LEU A 204 -12.92 -25.23 -2.70
N ARG A 205 -14.06 -24.54 -2.69
CA ARG A 205 -14.75 -24.15 -3.90
C ARG A 205 -15.29 -22.74 -3.77
N LEU A 206 -14.83 -21.88 -4.67
CA LEU A 206 -15.23 -20.50 -4.80
C LEU A 206 -16.19 -20.35 -5.98
N TYR A 207 -17.29 -19.66 -5.72
CA TYR A 207 -18.25 -19.23 -6.71
C TYR A 207 -18.33 -17.71 -6.64
N TRP A 208 -18.47 -17.04 -7.78
CA TRP A 208 -18.81 -15.61 -7.81
C TRP A 208 -19.76 -15.31 -8.95
N GLN A 209 -20.49 -14.21 -8.80
CA GLN A 209 -21.32 -13.68 -9.87
C GLN A 209 -20.43 -12.92 -10.86
N ARG A 210 -20.48 -13.35 -12.13
CA ARG A 210 -19.78 -12.66 -13.21
C ARG A 210 -20.57 -11.44 -13.63
N GLU A 211 -19.97 -10.27 -13.49
CA GLU A 211 -20.49 -8.98 -13.89
C GLU A 211 -19.33 -8.19 -14.50
N GLY A 212 -19.43 -7.88 -15.79
CA GLY A 212 -18.33 -7.27 -16.55
C GLY A 212 -17.10 -8.18 -16.66
N ASP A 213 -15.94 -7.63 -16.33
CA ASP A 213 -14.63 -8.29 -16.36
C ASP A 213 -14.21 -8.86 -14.99
N ASN A 214 -15.14 -8.91 -14.04
CA ASN A 214 -14.81 -9.30 -12.69
C ASN A 214 -14.39 -10.76 -12.54
N ARG A 215 -13.43 -10.99 -11.64
CA ARG A 215 -12.91 -12.32 -11.31
C ARG A 215 -12.59 -12.42 -9.83
N ALA A 216 -12.65 -13.64 -9.31
CA ALA A 216 -12.16 -13.95 -7.99
C ALA A 216 -11.28 -15.21 -8.02
N SER A 217 -10.32 -15.29 -7.12
CA SER A 217 -9.40 -16.42 -6.98
C SER A 217 -9.24 -16.82 -5.52
N LEU A 218 -8.70 -18.02 -5.32
CA LEU A 218 -8.38 -18.58 -4.01
C LEU A 218 -6.87 -18.69 -3.84
N ALA A 219 -6.39 -18.39 -2.64
CA ALA A 219 -5.06 -18.77 -2.19
C ALA A 219 -5.14 -19.48 -0.83
N VAL A 220 -4.25 -20.43 -0.60
CA VAL A 220 -4.10 -21.12 0.69
C VAL A 220 -2.68 -20.87 1.20
N SER A 221 -2.54 -20.54 2.47
CA SER A 221 -1.26 -20.20 3.12
C SER A 221 -1.12 -20.88 4.48
N LYS A 222 0.12 -21.01 4.94
CA LYS A 222 0.45 -21.40 6.32
C LYS A 222 0.61 -20.20 7.25
N SER A 223 0.67 -19.00 6.69
CA SER A 223 0.88 -17.72 7.38
C SER A 223 -0.43 -16.91 7.41
N PRO A 224 -0.71 -16.17 8.49
CA PRO A 224 -1.80 -15.18 8.54
C PRO A 224 -1.54 -13.98 7.63
N ASP A 225 -0.29 -13.72 7.26
CA ASP A 225 0.07 -12.62 6.37
C ASP A 225 -0.21 -12.99 4.91
N PHE A 226 -1.15 -12.28 4.29
CA PHE A 226 -1.49 -12.45 2.88
C PHE A 226 -0.35 -12.01 1.94
N TYR A 227 0.40 -10.99 2.31
CA TYR A 227 1.37 -10.33 1.43
C TYR A 227 2.72 -11.05 1.41
N SER A 228 3.17 -11.51 2.59
CA SER A 228 4.46 -12.19 2.74
C SER A 228 4.34 -13.70 2.95
N GLY A 229 3.11 -14.23 3.01
CA GLY A 229 2.85 -15.61 3.36
C GLY A 229 3.31 -16.62 2.31
N GLU A 230 3.97 -17.70 2.77
CA GLU A 230 4.25 -18.85 1.92
C GLU A 230 2.94 -19.51 1.49
N GLN A 231 2.63 -19.44 0.18
CA GLN A 231 1.52 -20.19 -0.40
C GLN A 231 1.72 -21.70 -0.22
N ALA A 232 0.62 -22.39 0.07
CA ALA A 232 0.60 -23.82 0.33
C ALA A 232 0.99 -24.62 -0.92
N ARG A 233 2.11 -25.35 -0.84
CA ARG A 233 2.63 -26.19 -1.93
C ARG A 233 2.06 -27.62 -1.97
N PHE A 234 1.20 -27.99 -1.02
CA PHE A 234 0.72 -29.39 -0.83
C PHE A 234 -0.64 -29.67 -1.47
N GLY A 235 -1.13 -28.77 -2.33
CA GLY A 235 -2.37 -28.93 -3.07
C GLY A 235 -2.27 -28.38 -4.47
N ALA A 236 -3.37 -28.47 -5.19
CA ALA A 236 -3.47 -27.99 -6.56
C ALA A 236 -4.73 -27.14 -6.74
N GLU A 237 -4.58 -26.09 -7.53
CA GLU A 237 -5.65 -25.24 -8.00
C GLU A 237 -6.25 -25.81 -9.30
N TYR A 238 -7.57 -25.67 -9.44
CA TYR A 238 -8.33 -26.10 -10.61
C TYR A 238 -9.33 -25.00 -11.00
N ASP A 239 -9.84 -25.09 -12.23
CA ASP A 239 -10.93 -24.25 -12.72
C ASP A 239 -10.63 -22.75 -12.61
N LYS A 240 -9.36 -22.35 -12.86
CA LYS A 240 -8.87 -20.96 -12.81
C LYS A 240 -9.15 -20.29 -11.46
N GLY A 241 -8.74 -20.92 -10.36
CA GLY A 241 -8.88 -20.37 -9.01
C GLY A 241 -10.21 -20.64 -8.33
N GLN A 242 -11.15 -21.30 -9.02
CA GLN A 242 -12.45 -21.65 -8.43
C GLN A 242 -12.37 -22.83 -7.48
N ARG A 243 -11.35 -23.67 -7.60
CA ARG A 243 -11.22 -24.87 -6.77
C ARG A 243 -9.80 -25.07 -6.32
N TRP A 244 -9.67 -25.53 -5.09
CA TRP A 244 -8.39 -25.95 -4.54
C TRP A 244 -8.58 -27.24 -3.76
N VAL A 245 -7.66 -28.20 -3.95
CA VAL A 245 -7.68 -29.48 -3.25
C VAL A 245 -6.27 -29.87 -2.82
N GLY A 246 -6.09 -30.24 -1.56
CA GLY A 246 -4.79 -30.67 -1.05
C GLY A 246 -4.90 -31.54 0.19
N ARG A 247 -3.91 -32.41 0.38
CA ARG A 247 -3.81 -33.26 1.58
C ARG A 247 -2.92 -32.57 2.61
N ILE A 248 -3.46 -32.34 3.80
CA ILE A 248 -2.85 -31.54 4.86
C ILE A 248 -1.57 -32.21 5.37
N PRO A 249 -0.40 -31.57 5.26
CA PRO A 249 0.87 -32.19 5.63
C PRO A 249 1.13 -32.15 7.14
N GLU A 250 0.55 -31.18 7.85
CA GLU A 250 0.81 -30.89 9.26
C GLU A 250 -0.48 -30.47 9.97
N THR A 251 -0.63 -30.82 11.25
CA THR A 251 -1.78 -30.36 12.05
C THR A 251 -1.55 -28.92 12.49
N ARG A 252 -2.30 -27.97 11.93
CA ARG A 252 -2.19 -26.54 12.26
C ARG A 252 -3.38 -25.74 11.70
N ASP A 253 -3.36 -24.45 11.97
CA ASP A 253 -4.21 -23.49 11.28
C ASP A 253 -3.66 -23.20 9.87
N TYR A 254 -4.59 -23.17 8.91
CA TYR A 254 -4.36 -22.81 7.52
C TYR A 254 -5.23 -21.61 7.16
N TYR A 255 -4.65 -20.69 6.40
CA TYR A 255 -5.27 -19.44 6.03
C TYR A 255 -5.73 -19.52 4.59
N ILE A 256 -6.95 -19.07 4.33
CA ILE A 256 -7.60 -19.10 3.02
C ILE A 256 -7.96 -17.68 2.66
N TYR A 257 -7.48 -17.24 1.52
CA TYR A 257 -7.74 -15.91 0.99
C TYR A 257 -8.62 -16.00 -0.23
N VAL A 258 -9.66 -15.18 -0.26
CA VAL A 258 -10.47 -14.93 -1.45
C VAL A 258 -10.06 -13.56 -1.96
N VAL A 259 -9.57 -13.48 -3.19
CA VAL A 259 -9.11 -12.23 -3.80
C VAL A 259 -10.04 -11.88 -4.95
N ALA A 260 -10.44 -10.62 -5.10
CA ALA A 260 -11.29 -10.19 -6.21
C ALA A 260 -10.64 -9.09 -7.06
N HIS A 261 -10.89 -9.11 -8.36
CA HIS A 261 -10.45 -8.09 -9.31
C HIS A 261 -11.58 -7.75 -10.29
N PRO A 262 -12.04 -6.49 -10.37
CA PRO A 262 -11.87 -5.44 -9.36
C PRO A 262 -12.76 -5.67 -8.12
N SER A 263 -13.85 -6.43 -8.26
CA SER A 263 -14.80 -6.73 -7.18
C SER A 263 -15.50 -8.08 -7.41
N ALA A 264 -16.06 -8.71 -6.37
CA ALA A 264 -16.83 -9.93 -6.53
C ALA A 264 -17.81 -10.16 -5.37
N HIS A 265 -19.08 -10.43 -5.69
CA HIS A 265 -19.98 -11.14 -4.80
C HIS A 265 -19.69 -12.62 -4.89
N TYR A 266 -19.29 -13.24 -3.78
CA TYR A 266 -18.80 -14.61 -3.79
C TYR A 266 -19.47 -15.50 -2.75
N THR A 267 -19.34 -16.81 -2.98
CA THR A 267 -19.64 -17.88 -2.03
C THR A 267 -18.43 -18.81 -1.96
N LEU A 268 -17.85 -18.96 -0.77
CA LEU A 268 -16.79 -19.91 -0.48
C LEU A 268 -17.38 -21.12 0.25
N LYS A 269 -17.15 -22.32 -0.29
CA LYS A 269 -17.44 -23.59 0.38
C LYS A 269 -16.15 -24.28 0.77
N ILE A 270 -16.11 -24.78 2.01
CA ILE A 270 -14.95 -25.44 2.61
C ILE A 270 -15.36 -26.80 3.14
N SER A 271 -14.53 -27.81 2.87
CA SER A 271 -14.64 -29.12 3.48
C SER A 271 -13.26 -29.60 3.92
N VAL A 272 -13.16 -30.03 5.18
CA VAL A 272 -11.99 -30.67 5.79
C VAL A 272 -12.43 -32.04 6.29
N ARG A 273 -11.86 -33.11 5.73
CA ARG A 273 -12.21 -34.48 6.07
C ARG A 273 -10.98 -35.36 6.18
#